data_AF-B1N5K8-F1
#
_entry.id   AF-B1N5K8-F1
#
_cell.length_a   1.000
_cell.length_b   1.000
_cell.length_c   1.000
_cell.angle_alpha   90.00
_cell.angle_beta   90.00
_cell.angle_gamma   90.00
#
_symmetry.space_group_name_H-M   'P 1'
#
loop_
_entity.id
_entity.type
_entity.pdbx_description
1 polymer ?
#
loop_
_entity_poly.entity_id
_entity_poly.type
_entity_poly.pdbx_seq_one_letter_code
_entity_poly.pdbx_strand_id
1 'polypeptide(L)'
;MALRMGISLTKTKRLRGIGIALCCHFKGDGHDDCTIDFFNALGVRIAELTLIHRMAAWGVSLNDCNDKSKDTDNDKKVVGQMCRTILNVARVIWLKNQQFIGDAGLVKYCKKTSSLENVLLWAKSKYD
;
A
#
# COMPACT_ATOMS: atom_id res chain seq x y z
N MET A 1 -6.92 -1.97 18.26
CA MET A 1 -8.17 -2.68 17.94
C MET A 1 -7.95 -3.45 16.63
N ALA A 2 -7.60 -4.73 16.73
CA ALA A 2 -7.27 -5.54 15.54
C ALA A 2 -8.56 -5.87 14.77
N LEU A 3 -8.60 -5.53 13.48
CA LEU A 3 -9.63 -6.00 12.56
C LEU A 3 -9.65 -7.54 12.60
N ARG A 4 -10.61 -8.11 13.33
CA ARG A 4 -11.01 -9.50 13.15
C ARG A 4 -11.67 -9.59 11.79
N MET A 5 -10.89 -9.88 10.76
CA MET A 5 -11.41 -10.37 9.48
C MET A 5 -12.05 -11.74 9.75
N GLY A 6 -13.30 -11.72 10.21
CA GLY A 6 -14.12 -12.89 10.43
C GLY A 6 -14.56 -13.43 9.08
N ILE A 7 -13.72 -14.27 8.47
CA ILE A 7 -14.14 -15.10 7.35
C ILE A 7 -14.58 -16.43 7.97
N SER A 8 -15.88 -16.54 8.25
CA SER A 8 -16.49 -17.83 8.56
C SER A 8 -16.50 -18.66 7.30
N LEU A 9 -15.48 -19.50 7.16
CA LEU A 9 -15.48 -20.52 6.12
C LEU A 9 -16.10 -21.78 6.72
N THR A 10 -16.99 -22.39 5.95
CA THR A 10 -17.46 -23.75 6.19
C THR A 10 -16.25 -24.65 6.52
N LYS A 11 -16.43 -25.61 7.44
CA LYS A 11 -15.39 -26.46 8.05
C LYS A 11 -14.34 -27.07 7.09
N THR A 12 -14.55 -27.03 5.77
CA THR A 12 -13.76 -27.71 4.74
C THR A 12 -12.90 -26.80 3.86
N LYS A 13 -13.05 -25.46 3.86
CA LYS A 13 -12.19 -24.58 3.05
C LYS A 13 -11.55 -23.52 3.93
N ARG A 14 -10.22 -23.52 4.07
CA ARG A 14 -9.49 -22.44 4.77
C ARG A 14 -8.96 -21.42 3.77
N LEU A 15 -8.99 -20.13 4.11
CA LEU A 15 -8.39 -19.08 3.29
C LEU A 15 -6.87 -19.25 3.34
N ARG A 16 -6.25 -19.50 2.18
CA ARG A 16 -4.81 -19.73 2.07
C ARG A 16 -3.99 -18.46 1.91
N GLY A 17 -4.62 -17.36 1.54
CA GLY A 17 -3.96 -16.09 1.35
C GLY A 17 -4.93 -15.00 0.91
N ILE A 18 -4.40 -13.79 0.82
CA ILE A 18 -5.09 -12.59 0.38
C ILE A 18 -4.27 -11.91 -0.72
N GLY A 19 -4.96 -11.25 -1.64
CA GLY A 19 -4.39 -10.33 -2.61
C GLY A 19 -5.19 -9.04 -2.59
N ILE A 20 -4.53 -7.91 -2.40
CA ILE A 20 -5.13 -6.58 -2.35
C ILE A 20 -4.45 -5.73 -3.41
N ALA A 21 -5.21 -5.28 -4.41
CA ALA A 21 -4.72 -4.30 -5.37
C ALA A 21 -4.54 -2.96 -4.64
N LEU A 22 -3.32 -2.42 -4.65
CA LEU A 22 -3.02 -1.17 -3.98
C LEU A 22 -3.29 -0.01 -4.96
N CYS A 23 -4.57 0.22 -5.26
CA CYS A 23 -5.00 1.30 -6.13
C CYS A 23 -5.11 2.65 -5.38
N CYS A 24 -4.97 3.77 -6.10
CA CYS A 24 -4.77 5.12 -5.55
C CYS A 24 -6.01 5.78 -4.98
N HIS A 25 -7.13 5.06 -4.92
CA HIS A 25 -8.34 5.55 -4.29
C HIS A 25 -8.35 5.37 -2.77
N PHE A 26 -7.26 4.84 -2.19
CA PHE A 26 -7.07 4.90 -0.74
C PHE A 26 -6.70 6.33 -0.31
N LYS A 27 -7.72 7.17 -0.17
CA LYS A 27 -7.63 8.49 0.48
C LYS A 27 -7.55 8.27 1.99
N GLY A 28 -6.37 7.87 2.45
CA GLY A 28 -6.04 7.81 3.88
C GLY A 28 -5.29 9.07 4.32
N ASP A 29 -5.47 9.47 5.56
CA ASP A 29 -4.64 10.50 6.21
C ASP A 29 -3.65 9.90 7.23
N GLY A 30 -3.55 8.56 7.28
CA GLY A 30 -2.62 7.83 8.12
C GLY A 30 -3.10 7.55 9.55
N HIS A 31 -4.23 8.10 10.01
CA HIS A 31 -4.68 7.93 11.41
C HIS A 31 -5.17 6.51 11.71
N ASP A 32 -5.78 5.85 10.73
CA ASP A 32 -6.28 4.47 10.83
C ASP A 32 -5.44 3.48 10.01
N ASP A 33 -4.23 3.89 9.56
CA ASP A 33 -3.37 2.99 8.78
C ASP A 33 -2.69 1.98 9.72
N CYS A 34 -2.73 0.69 9.34
CA CYS A 34 -2.10 -0.38 10.11
C CYS A 34 -0.58 -0.20 10.26
N THR A 35 0.03 0.65 9.44
CA THR A 35 1.46 0.96 9.44
C THR A 35 1.88 2.05 10.43
N ILE A 36 0.94 2.65 11.17
CA ILE A 36 1.25 3.76 12.10
C ILE A 36 2.36 3.40 13.10
N ASP A 37 2.33 2.20 13.67
CA ASP A 37 3.34 1.73 14.64
C ASP A 37 4.72 1.58 14.00
N PHE A 38 4.78 1.15 12.73
CA PHE A 38 6.03 1.05 11.98
C PHE A 38 6.66 2.43 11.79
N PHE A 39 5.87 3.43 11.41
CA PHE A 39 6.36 4.80 11.23
C PHE A 39 6.71 5.47 12.55
N ASN A 40 5.91 5.27 13.60
CA ASN A 40 6.21 5.75 14.95
C ASN A 40 7.54 5.19 15.47
N ALA A 41 7.83 3.91 15.22
CA ALA A 41 9.10 3.28 15.61
C ALA A 41 10.31 3.88 14.87
N LEU A 42 10.11 4.49 13.70
CA LEU A 42 11.12 5.23 12.95
C LEU A 42 11.18 6.72 13.32
N GLY A 43 10.40 7.18 14.30
CA GLY A 43 10.32 8.58 14.71
C GLY A 43 9.47 9.47 13.81
N VAL A 44 8.70 8.89 12.88
CA VAL A 44 7.79 9.63 11.99
C VAL A 44 6.49 9.91 12.73
N ARG A 45 6.16 11.19 12.93
CA ARG A 45 4.94 11.62 13.62
C ARG A 45 3.72 11.48 12.72
N ILE A 46 2.53 11.43 13.33
CA ILE A 46 1.26 11.31 12.58
C ILE A 46 1.06 12.42 11.53
N ALA A 47 1.49 13.65 11.83
CA ALA A 47 1.44 14.77 10.89
C ALA A 47 2.35 14.54 9.67
N GLU A 48 3.51 13.92 9.85
CA GLU A 48 4.44 13.57 8.77
C GLU A 48 3.89 12.38 7.97
N LEU A 49 3.31 11.39 8.64
CA LEU A 49 2.63 10.27 7.97
C LEU A 49 1.43 10.75 7.15
N THR A 50 0.69 11.75 7.64
CA THR A 50 -0.38 12.43 6.90
C THR A 50 0.17 13.07 5.63
N LEU A 51 1.33 13.74 5.71
CA LEU A 51 1.99 14.32 4.54
C LEU A 51 2.43 13.24 3.55
N ILE A 52 3.03 12.14 4.01
CA ILE A 52 3.43 11.01 3.16
C ILE A 52 2.21 10.47 2.39
N HIS A 53 1.08 10.29 3.05
CA HIS A 53 -0.16 9.86 2.39
C HIS A 53 -0.66 10.84 1.34
N ARG A 54 -0.64 12.15 1.63
CA ARG A 54 -1.04 13.18 0.67
C ARG A 54 -0.10 13.24 -0.53
N MET A 55 1.21 13.19 -0.29
CA MET A 55 2.23 13.22 -1.34
C MET A 55 2.18 11.97 -2.21
N ALA A 56 1.83 10.81 -1.64
CA ALA A 56 1.65 9.59 -2.41
C ALA A 56 0.69 9.80 -3.58
N ALA A 57 -0.39 10.57 -3.40
CA ALA A 57 -1.35 10.89 -4.46
C ALA A 57 -0.71 11.49 -5.73
N TRP A 58 0.38 12.26 -5.60
CA TRP A 58 1.10 12.85 -6.74
C TRP A 58 1.76 11.82 -7.66
N GLY A 59 1.96 10.59 -7.20
CA GLY A 59 2.58 9.54 -8.02
C GLY A 59 1.68 9.01 -9.14
N VAL A 60 0.46 9.53 -9.29
CA VAL A 60 -0.51 9.17 -10.34
C VAL A 60 -1.15 10.43 -10.89
N SER A 61 -0.67 10.89 -12.04
CA SER A 61 -1.39 11.85 -12.88
C SER A 61 -1.93 11.10 -14.09
N LEU A 62 -3.26 11.11 -14.26
CA LEU A 62 -3.93 10.59 -15.46
C LEU A 62 -3.68 11.47 -16.71
N ASN A 63 -3.01 12.62 -16.56
CA ASN A 63 -2.88 13.66 -17.58
C ASN A 63 -1.61 13.56 -18.45
N ASP A 64 -0.89 12.44 -18.44
CA ASP A 64 0.28 12.23 -19.30
C ASP A 64 -0.05 12.25 -20.81
N CYS A 65 -1.32 12.42 -21.21
CA CYS A 65 -1.71 12.46 -22.61
C CYS A 65 -1.77 13.85 -23.27
N ASN A 66 -1.60 14.98 -22.56
CA ASN A 66 -1.66 16.27 -23.30
C ASN A 66 -1.06 17.56 -22.72
N ASP A 67 -0.35 17.57 -21.58
CA ASP A 67 0.11 18.85 -21.02
C ASP A 67 1.63 18.97 -20.90
N LYS A 68 2.20 19.97 -21.59
CA LYS A 68 3.63 20.33 -21.58
C LYS A 68 3.98 21.14 -20.32
N SER A 69 3.46 20.75 -19.17
CA SER A 69 3.66 21.48 -17.91
C SER A 69 4.95 21.02 -17.19
N LYS A 70 6.01 21.77 -17.46
CA LYS A 70 7.14 22.23 -16.60
C LYS A 70 7.61 21.30 -15.46
N ASP A 71 8.91 20.98 -15.46
CA ASP A 71 9.74 20.23 -14.48
C ASP A 71 9.18 19.97 -13.08
N THR A 72 8.52 20.94 -12.46
CA THR A 72 7.88 20.82 -11.14
C THR A 72 6.81 19.71 -11.05
N ASP A 73 6.14 19.33 -12.15
CA ASP A 73 5.19 18.20 -12.15
C ASP A 73 5.93 16.85 -12.11
N ASN A 74 7.13 16.78 -12.69
CA ASN A 74 7.94 15.57 -12.68
C ASN A 74 8.52 15.29 -11.28
N ASP A 75 9.01 16.31 -10.58
CA ASP A 75 9.52 16.17 -9.21
C ASP A 75 8.44 15.67 -8.25
N LYS A 76 7.22 16.20 -8.37
CA LYS A 76 6.06 15.74 -7.58
C LYS A 76 5.70 14.29 -7.87
N LYS A 77 5.76 13.86 -9.14
CA LYS A 77 5.54 12.45 -9.52
C LYS A 77 6.59 11.55 -8.87
N VAL A 78 7.86 11.93 -8.91
CA VAL A 78 8.96 11.17 -8.28
C VAL A 78 8.74 11.05 -6.78
N VAL A 79 8.49 12.17 -6.08
CA VAL A 79 8.21 12.17 -4.64
C VAL A 79 6.99 11.34 -4.31
N GLY A 80 5.92 11.44 -5.11
CA GLY A 80 4.72 10.64 -4.92
C GLY A 80 4.96 9.14 -5.10
N GLN A 81 5.80 8.73 -6.07
CA GLN A 81 6.21 7.34 -6.24
C GLN A 81 7.06 6.83 -5.06
N MET A 82 7.95 7.67 -4.51
CA MET A 82 8.71 7.34 -3.30
C MET A 82 7.78 7.13 -2.09
N CYS A 83 6.84 8.05 -1.87
CA CYS A 83 5.85 7.97 -0.80
C CYS A 83 4.97 6.72 -0.92
N ARG A 84 4.54 6.35 -2.13
CA ARG A 84 3.82 5.08 -2.36
C ARG A 84 4.69 3.86 -2.03
N THR A 85 5.96 3.88 -2.45
CA THR A 85 6.89 2.79 -2.20
C THR A 85 7.07 2.55 -0.71
N ILE A 86 7.31 3.59 0.09
CA ILE A 86 7.51 3.44 1.54
C ILE A 86 6.24 2.94 2.25
N LEU A 87 5.05 3.42 1.87
CA LEU A 87 3.78 2.91 2.40
C LEU A 87 3.57 1.43 2.07
N ASN A 88 3.90 1.00 0.85
CA ASN A 88 3.76 -0.39 0.44
C ASN A 88 4.76 -1.30 1.18
N VAL A 89 6.00 -0.85 1.39
CA VAL A 89 6.99 -1.56 2.21
C VAL A 89 6.51 -1.70 3.64
N ALA A 90 6.01 -0.61 4.24
CA ALA A 90 5.47 -0.64 5.59
C ALA A 90 4.32 -1.66 5.74
N ARG A 91 3.43 -1.77 4.74
CA ARG A 91 2.35 -2.78 4.71
C ARG A 91 2.88 -4.21 4.64
N VAL A 92 3.92 -4.46 3.86
CA VAL A 92 4.56 -5.80 3.81
C VAL A 92 5.18 -6.15 5.15
N ILE A 93 5.90 -5.21 5.78
CA ILE A 93 6.51 -5.41 7.09
C ILE A 93 5.43 -5.68 8.13
N TRP A 94 4.36 -4.88 8.13
CA TRP A 94 3.23 -5.09 9.03
C TRP A 94 2.60 -6.47 8.86
N LEU A 95 2.37 -6.93 7.61
CA LEU A 95 1.83 -8.26 7.33
C LEU A 95 2.77 -9.38 7.80
N LYS A 96 4.08 -9.27 7.55
CA LYS A 96 5.07 -10.26 8.00
C LYS A 96 5.15 -10.38 9.52
N ASN A 97 4.83 -9.31 10.24
CA ASN A 97 4.79 -9.32 11.70
C ASN A 97 3.49 -9.91 12.27
N GLN A 98 2.52 -10.29 11.44
CA GLN A 98 1.29 -10.93 11.91
C GLN A 98 1.51 -12.43 12.15
N GLN A 99 1.02 -12.92 13.31
CA GLN A 99 1.24 -14.30 13.76
C GLN A 99 0.78 -15.39 12.76
N PHE A 100 -0.27 -15.13 11.99
CA PHE A 100 -0.88 -16.10 11.07
C PHE A 100 -0.35 -16.01 9.63
N ILE A 101 0.48 -15.01 9.33
CA ILE A 101 1.05 -14.81 8.00
C ILE A 101 2.38 -15.55 7.92
N GLY A 102 2.50 -16.44 6.93
CA GLY A 102 3.73 -17.18 6.65
C GLY A 102 4.65 -16.43 5.69
N ASP A 103 4.06 -15.72 4.71
CA ASP A 103 4.80 -14.87 3.79
C ASP A 103 3.92 -13.73 3.26
N ALA A 104 4.54 -12.64 2.84
CA ALA A 104 3.88 -11.51 2.22
C ALA A 104 4.84 -10.74 1.30
N GLY A 105 4.28 -10.09 0.28
CA GLY A 105 5.08 -9.34 -0.67
C GLY A 105 4.27 -8.46 -1.60
N LEU A 106 4.97 -7.85 -2.55
CA LEU A 106 4.40 -7.03 -3.61
C LEU A 106 4.69 -7.71 -4.95
N VAL A 107 3.72 -7.68 -5.86
CA VAL A 107 3.92 -8.15 -7.23
C VAL A 107 3.31 -7.18 -8.22
N LYS A 108 3.94 -7.03 -9.39
CA LYS A 108 3.35 -6.28 -10.50
C LYS A 108 2.33 -7.16 -11.23
N TYR A 109 1.06 -6.76 -11.21
CA TYR A 109 -0.03 -7.61 -11.71
C TYR A 109 -0.54 -7.23 -13.12
N CYS A 110 -0.18 -6.06 -13.63
CA CYS A 110 -0.51 -5.64 -14.98
C CYS A 110 0.56 -4.70 -15.56
N LYS A 111 0.48 -4.39 -16.86
CA LYS A 111 1.39 -3.43 -17.50
C LYS A 111 1.17 -2.03 -16.92
N LYS A 112 2.25 -1.25 -16.75
CA LYS A 112 2.16 0.15 -16.31
C LYS A 112 1.29 1.01 -17.25
N THR A 113 1.27 0.66 -18.54
CA THR A 113 0.41 1.29 -19.55
C THR A 113 -1.08 1.01 -19.34
N SER A 114 -1.42 -0.06 -18.62
CA SER A 114 -2.81 -0.42 -18.29
C SER A 114 -3.24 0.16 -16.95
N SER A 115 -2.32 0.27 -16.00
CA SER A 115 -2.52 0.98 -14.73
C SER A 115 -1.17 1.44 -14.18
N LEU A 116 -1.06 2.72 -13.83
CA LEU A 116 0.13 3.26 -13.15
C LEU A 116 0.36 2.63 -11.77
N GLU A 117 -0.69 2.05 -11.20
CA GLU A 117 -0.79 1.61 -9.82
C GLU A 117 -0.48 0.13 -9.65
N ASN A 118 -0.12 -0.54 -10.75
CA ASN A 118 0.02 -1.97 -11.03
C ASN A 118 0.72 -2.85 -9.97
N VAL A 119 0.39 -2.73 -8.70
CA VAL A 119 0.99 -3.36 -7.53
C VAL A 119 -0.11 -4.07 -6.76
N LEU A 120 0.10 -5.36 -6.55
CA LEU A 120 -0.72 -6.19 -5.70
C LEU A 120 0.07 -6.50 -4.43
N LEU A 121 -0.50 -6.19 -3.27
CA LEU A 121 -0.06 -6.71 -1.99
C LEU A 121 -0.61 -8.11 -1.82
N TRP A 122 0.23 -9.09 -1.56
CA TRP A 122 -0.21 -10.45 -1.31
C TRP A 122 0.32 -10.95 0.03
N ALA A 123 -0.42 -11.86 0.66
CA ALA A 123 0.02 -12.59 1.84
C ALA A 123 -0.51 -14.02 1.83
N LYS A 124 0.30 -14.96 2.32
CA LYS A 124 -0.04 -16.38 2.46
C LYS A 124 -0.16 -16.74 3.94
N SER A 125 -1.17 -17.53 4.27
CA SER A 125 -1.30 -18.15 5.60
C SER A 125 -0.09 -19.02 5.91
N LYS A 126 0.36 -18.99 7.17
CA LYS A 126 1.36 -19.92 7.70
C LYS A 126 0.85 -21.37 7.74
N TYR A 127 -0.47 -21.53 7.77
CA TYR A 127 -1.13 -22.83 7.90
C TYR A 127 -1.71 -23.29 6.55
N ASP A 128 -1.22 -24.45 6.10
CA ASP A 128 -1.72 -25.25 4.98
C ASP A 128 -2.98 -26.06 5.32
#